data_AF-A0A453CPZ5-F1
#
_entry.id   AF-A0A453CPZ5-F1
#
_cell.length_a   1.000
_cell.length_b   1.000
_cell.length_c   1.000
_cell.angle_alpha   90.00
_cell.angle_beta   90.00
_cell.angle_gamma   90.00
#
_symmetry.space_group_name_H-M   'P 1'
#
loop_
_entity.id
_entity.type
_entity.pdbx_description
1 polymer ?
#
loop_
_entity_poly.entity_id
_entity_poly.type
_entity_poly.pdbx_seq_one_letter_code
_entity_poly.pdbx_strand_id
1 'polypeptide(L)'
;GGSKASKACDVAVSCLEKMVMEYQVHHMEHAKDIATVVFGLLIVHPKTLKVNLKALELAKKIQWDFYASSPLVYELTAPEVKNVPLESIASINMKNIQAFAETFLSNPNKHVEWLADCGNRSSFSRTLFLLIVLQALLIPTEVLDKQVNLCQVCLPALKNEWSHIQPKGDCIGDEISIDNLEKCITELVKHIFNNDTDALNARILVCIFWGLLRVQSSYVKQNSMIDAGENTALDDLFMYFITSPDNNIFQKHLQYLVANCTGAPIQFISKYLVDEGLSAGVQAESLLVLASICSTCALSESSSMDESLCMQLLRLFPSLIVPLSHENKDVRSSAMKFIEGLSLVWQRLSTSVSKNGNNGKFPMSSPAFGVFLESLANQKAMISSDARFLPAYISSMLSPSQDLMVPENLHERIDQPTKDAILNFILHSSLKLSPYGKLMVLSALKGVGSILFKAEEVKSLFLYLLDRRSQHQSGHDSKQILTTHETQILCLLLEVLFAVEDQTNFGSETFEALLKALKVDGLSHEDPVAVMPCLTALQNLQPVFFENLKNDTKDKVFGLLISLFRAENLEIRNATRDALLRIN
;
A
#
# COMPACT_ATOMS: atom_id res chain seq x y z
N GLY A 1 -60.09 5.40 -27.88
CA GLY A 1 -58.74 5.87 -28.22
C GLY A 1 -57.80 5.50 -27.10
N GLY A 2 -56.84 4.60 -27.36
CA GLY A 2 -55.85 4.21 -26.35
C GLY A 2 -54.82 5.33 -26.11
N SER A 3 -54.42 5.50 -24.85
CA SER A 3 -53.33 6.39 -24.42
C SER A 3 -52.11 6.23 -25.34
N LYS A 4 -51.48 7.36 -25.74
CA LYS A 4 -50.29 7.39 -26.61
C LYS A 4 -49.18 6.43 -26.14
N ALA A 5 -49.05 6.19 -24.84
CA ALA A 5 -48.10 5.25 -24.24
C ALA A 5 -48.37 3.77 -24.61
N SER A 6 -49.63 3.37 -24.75
CA SER A 6 -50.00 2.00 -25.16
C SER A 6 -49.53 1.71 -26.59
N LYS A 7 -49.69 2.68 -27.50
CA LYS A 7 -49.26 2.54 -28.90
C LYS A 7 -47.74 2.46 -29.04
N ALA A 8 -46.99 3.21 -28.24
CA ALA A 8 -45.53 3.17 -28.25
C ALA A 8 -45.00 1.80 -27.78
N CYS A 9 -45.58 1.22 -26.73
CA CYS A 9 -45.25 -0.14 -26.28
C CYS A 9 -45.56 -1.20 -27.35
N ASP A 10 -46.69 -1.08 -28.05
CA ASP A 10 -47.08 -2.02 -29.11
C ASP A 10 -46.09 -1.99 -30.30
N VAL A 11 -45.63 -0.79 -30.68
CA VAL A 11 -44.61 -0.62 -31.72
C VAL A 11 -43.27 -1.20 -31.26
N ALA A 12 -42.83 -0.91 -30.04
CA ALA A 12 -41.58 -1.45 -29.50
C ALA A 12 -41.58 -2.98 -29.45
N VAL A 13 -42.69 -3.59 -29.01
CA VAL A 13 -42.88 -5.05 -29.03
C VAL A 13 -42.78 -5.61 -30.45
N SER A 14 -43.47 -5.00 -31.42
CA SER A 14 -43.42 -5.45 -32.82
C SER A 14 -42.01 -5.32 -33.41
N CYS A 15 -41.27 -4.26 -33.10
CA CYS A 15 -39.88 -4.10 -33.52
C CYS A 15 -38.98 -5.20 -32.93
N LEU A 16 -39.12 -5.52 -31.64
CA LEU A 16 -38.38 -6.61 -31.00
C LEU A 16 -38.69 -7.96 -31.65
N GLU A 17 -39.97 -8.25 -31.90
CA GLU A 17 -40.39 -9.48 -32.57
C GLU A 17 -39.77 -9.60 -33.97
N LYS A 18 -39.82 -8.55 -34.78
CA LYS A 18 -39.20 -8.55 -36.11
C LYS A 18 -37.69 -8.72 -36.05
N MET A 19 -37.04 -8.02 -35.12
CA MET A 19 -35.58 -8.10 -34.97
C MET A 19 -35.12 -9.53 -34.61
N VAL A 20 -35.81 -10.20 -33.68
CA VAL A 20 -35.41 -11.52 -33.19
C VAL A 20 -35.95 -12.66 -34.06
N MET A 21 -37.20 -12.59 -34.52
CA MET A 21 -37.88 -13.70 -35.21
C MET A 21 -37.71 -13.67 -36.72
N GLU A 22 -37.50 -12.50 -37.33
CA GLU A 22 -37.38 -12.35 -38.78
C GLU A 22 -35.94 -12.01 -39.18
N TYR A 23 -35.38 -10.94 -38.63
CA TYR A 23 -34.07 -10.43 -39.06
C TYR A 23 -32.90 -11.35 -38.68
N GLN A 24 -32.83 -11.78 -37.41
CA GLN A 24 -31.75 -12.66 -36.94
C GLN A 24 -31.68 -14.00 -37.70
N VAL A 25 -32.84 -14.54 -38.11
CA VAL A 25 -32.92 -15.81 -38.85
C VAL A 25 -32.18 -15.73 -40.18
N HIS A 26 -32.16 -14.55 -40.80
CA HIS A 26 -31.46 -14.30 -42.06
C HIS A 26 -30.02 -13.77 -41.88
N HIS A 27 -29.65 -13.36 -40.65
CA HIS A 27 -28.39 -12.70 -40.33
C HIS A 27 -27.82 -13.18 -38.99
N MET A 28 -27.42 -14.46 -38.94
CA MET A 28 -26.92 -15.08 -37.70
C MET A 28 -25.65 -14.40 -37.16
N GLU A 29 -24.85 -13.80 -38.04
CA GLU A 29 -23.67 -13.01 -37.69
C GLU A 29 -23.97 -11.83 -36.76
N HIS A 30 -25.19 -11.31 -36.78
CA HIS A 30 -25.63 -10.19 -35.94
C HIS A 30 -26.26 -10.63 -34.60
N ALA A 31 -26.26 -11.93 -34.27
CA ALA A 31 -26.85 -12.41 -33.03
C ALA A 31 -26.24 -11.76 -31.77
N LYS A 32 -24.93 -11.48 -31.78
CA LYS A 32 -24.24 -10.75 -30.69
C LYS A 32 -24.78 -9.33 -30.55
N ASP A 33 -24.91 -8.58 -31.65
CA ASP A 33 -25.38 -7.19 -31.64
C ASP A 33 -26.84 -7.10 -31.18
N ILE A 34 -27.68 -8.00 -31.68
CA ILE A 34 -29.10 -8.13 -31.28
C ILE A 34 -29.18 -8.46 -29.78
N ALA A 35 -28.34 -9.39 -29.30
CA ALA A 35 -28.30 -9.74 -27.89
C ALA A 35 -27.91 -8.54 -27.02
N THR A 36 -26.92 -7.77 -27.44
CA THR A 36 -26.47 -6.55 -26.76
C THR A 36 -27.57 -5.49 -26.68
N VAL A 37 -28.33 -5.27 -27.76
CA VAL A 37 -29.47 -4.33 -27.77
C VAL A 37 -30.58 -4.77 -26.82
N VAL A 38 -30.87 -6.07 -26.76
CA VAL A 38 -31.93 -6.62 -25.91
C VAL A 38 -31.54 -6.61 -24.43
N PHE A 39 -30.25 -6.64 -24.10
CA PHE A 39 -29.75 -6.79 -22.73
C PHE A 39 -30.35 -5.80 -21.73
N GLY A 40 -30.35 -4.50 -22.05
CA GLY A 40 -30.90 -3.47 -21.16
C GLY A 40 -32.43 -3.56 -20.95
N LEU A 41 -33.14 -4.31 -21.81
CA LEU A 41 -34.58 -4.52 -21.70
C LEU A 41 -34.95 -5.72 -20.80
N LEU A 42 -33.97 -6.50 -20.37
CA LEU A 42 -34.17 -7.70 -19.53
C LEU A 42 -34.43 -7.35 -18.06
N ILE A 43 -34.11 -6.12 -17.64
CA ILE A 43 -34.62 -5.56 -16.39
C ILE A 43 -36.08 -5.15 -16.59
N VAL A 44 -36.97 -5.77 -15.82
CA VAL A 44 -38.38 -5.43 -15.79
C VAL A 44 -38.59 -4.15 -15.00
N HIS A 45 -39.15 -3.13 -15.65
CA HIS A 45 -39.44 -1.84 -15.04
C HIS A 45 -40.95 -1.52 -15.17
N PRO A 46 -41.61 -0.93 -14.15
CA PRO A 46 -43.06 -0.69 -14.15
C PRO A 46 -43.55 0.11 -15.37
N LYS A 47 -42.76 1.09 -15.81
CA LYS A 47 -43.08 1.95 -16.97
C LYS A 47 -43.00 1.22 -18.32
N THR A 48 -42.25 0.12 -18.41
CA THR A 48 -41.95 -0.60 -19.67
C THR A 48 -42.30 -2.09 -19.59
N LEU A 49 -43.09 -2.49 -18.59
CA LEU A 49 -43.41 -3.87 -18.23
C LEU A 49 -43.71 -4.77 -19.44
N LYS A 50 -44.61 -4.35 -20.33
CA LYS A 50 -45.00 -5.13 -21.52
C LYS A 50 -43.81 -5.40 -22.46
N VAL A 51 -42.96 -4.40 -22.66
CA VAL A 51 -41.77 -4.50 -23.52
C VAL A 51 -40.72 -5.39 -22.86
N ASN A 52 -40.50 -5.24 -21.54
CA ASN A 52 -39.51 -6.04 -20.82
C ASN A 52 -39.88 -7.52 -20.76
N LEU A 53 -41.14 -7.86 -20.47
CA LEU A 53 -41.60 -9.25 -20.46
C LEU A 53 -41.47 -9.88 -21.85
N LYS A 54 -41.75 -9.11 -22.90
CA LYS A 54 -41.55 -9.60 -24.26
C LYS A 54 -40.06 -9.79 -24.59
N ALA A 55 -39.20 -8.89 -24.14
CA ALA A 55 -37.76 -9.04 -24.30
C ALA A 55 -37.24 -10.31 -23.61
N LEU A 56 -37.72 -10.62 -22.40
CA LEU A 56 -37.40 -11.87 -21.68
C LEU A 56 -37.89 -13.12 -22.43
N GLU A 57 -39.10 -13.08 -23.00
CA GLU A 57 -39.62 -14.18 -23.83
C GLU A 57 -38.74 -14.40 -25.09
N LEU A 58 -38.35 -13.32 -25.76
CA LEU A 58 -37.57 -13.36 -26.99
C LEU A 58 -36.09 -13.69 -26.76
N ALA A 59 -35.53 -13.37 -25.58
CA ALA A 59 -34.12 -13.62 -25.27
C ALA A 59 -33.71 -15.09 -25.48
N LYS A 60 -34.59 -16.04 -25.13
CA LYS A 60 -34.35 -17.48 -25.36
C LYS A 60 -34.31 -17.89 -26.84
N LYS A 61 -34.84 -17.06 -27.73
CA LYS A 61 -34.87 -17.29 -29.18
C LYS A 61 -33.68 -16.64 -29.89
N ILE A 62 -32.91 -15.80 -29.19
CA ILE A 62 -31.68 -15.22 -29.70
C ILE A 62 -30.61 -16.30 -29.69
N GLN A 63 -29.92 -16.51 -30.82
CA GLN A 63 -28.84 -17.47 -30.96
C GLN A 63 -27.54 -16.93 -30.35
N TRP A 64 -27.59 -16.60 -29.06
CA TRP A 64 -26.46 -16.14 -28.27
C TRP A 64 -26.31 -17.03 -27.04
N ASP A 65 -25.14 -17.66 -26.90
CA ASP A 65 -24.89 -18.71 -25.92
C ASP A 65 -25.24 -18.31 -24.49
N PHE A 66 -24.99 -17.05 -24.11
CA PHE A 66 -25.30 -16.58 -22.76
C PHE A 66 -26.80 -16.66 -22.46
N TYR A 67 -27.68 -16.26 -23.40
CA TYR A 67 -29.13 -16.34 -23.19
C TYR A 67 -29.67 -17.75 -23.33
N ALA A 68 -29.15 -18.53 -24.28
CA ALA A 68 -29.54 -19.93 -24.46
C ALA A 68 -29.26 -20.78 -23.21
N SER A 69 -28.20 -20.44 -22.46
CA SER A 69 -27.77 -21.15 -21.26
C SER A 69 -28.48 -20.68 -19.98
N SER A 70 -29.18 -19.53 -20.00
CA SER A 70 -29.83 -18.96 -18.82
C SER A 70 -31.30 -19.42 -18.68
N PRO A 71 -31.71 -19.99 -17.53
CA PRO A 71 -33.09 -20.38 -17.28
C PRO A 71 -34.00 -19.19 -16.94
N LEU A 72 -34.27 -18.32 -17.93
CA LEU A 72 -35.05 -17.09 -17.73
C LEU A 72 -36.51 -17.34 -17.37
N VAL A 73 -37.03 -16.48 -16.50
CA VAL A 73 -38.40 -16.49 -15.95
C VAL A 73 -39.15 -15.24 -16.44
N TYR A 74 -40.33 -15.45 -17.02
CA TYR A 74 -41.21 -14.39 -17.53
C TYR A 74 -42.70 -14.61 -17.21
N GLU A 75 -43.00 -15.51 -16.27
CA GLU A 75 -44.39 -15.92 -15.97
C GLU A 75 -45.18 -14.81 -15.27
N LEU A 76 -46.00 -14.12 -16.05
CA LEU A 76 -47.18 -13.36 -15.61
C LEU A 76 -48.33 -13.75 -16.53
N THR A 77 -49.47 -14.16 -15.98
CA THR A 77 -50.63 -14.52 -16.80
C THR A 77 -51.25 -13.25 -17.40
N ALA A 78 -51.78 -13.35 -18.63
CA ALA A 78 -52.30 -12.21 -19.40
C ALA A 78 -53.27 -11.23 -18.68
N PRO A 79 -54.05 -11.63 -17.64
CA PRO A 79 -54.88 -10.69 -16.87
C PRO A 79 -54.10 -9.76 -15.91
N GLU A 80 -52.86 -10.09 -15.55
CA GLU A 80 -52.13 -9.49 -14.41
C GLU A 80 -51.31 -8.25 -14.77
N VAL A 81 -51.13 -7.96 -16.06
CA VAL A 81 -50.20 -6.92 -16.57
C VAL A 81 -50.63 -5.49 -16.20
N LYS A 82 -51.89 -5.27 -15.79
CA LYS A 82 -52.41 -3.91 -15.53
C LYS A 82 -52.06 -3.34 -14.15
N ASN A 83 -51.76 -4.16 -13.14
CA ASN A 83 -51.46 -3.72 -11.76
C ASN A 83 -50.51 -4.70 -11.05
N VAL A 84 -49.32 -4.95 -11.61
CA VAL A 84 -48.32 -5.83 -10.97
C VAL A 84 -47.67 -5.08 -9.78
N PRO A 85 -47.69 -5.63 -8.56
CA PRO A 85 -47.01 -5.03 -7.41
C PRO A 85 -45.50 -4.87 -7.67
N LEU A 86 -44.89 -3.80 -7.15
CA LEU A 86 -43.45 -3.56 -7.30
C LEU A 86 -42.61 -4.71 -6.73
N GLU A 87 -43.06 -5.34 -5.66
CA GLU A 87 -42.42 -6.53 -5.07
C GLU A 87 -42.41 -7.72 -6.04
N SER A 88 -43.48 -7.93 -6.80
CA SER A 88 -43.54 -8.99 -7.81
C SER A 88 -42.57 -8.70 -8.96
N ILE A 89 -42.43 -7.43 -9.38
CA ILE A 89 -41.46 -7.02 -10.40
C ILE A 89 -40.02 -7.22 -9.90
N ALA A 90 -39.73 -6.80 -8.66
CA ALA A 90 -38.42 -7.02 -8.04
C ALA A 90 -38.09 -8.52 -7.93
N SER A 91 -39.07 -9.36 -7.59
CA SER A 91 -38.92 -10.82 -7.55
C SER A 91 -38.59 -11.42 -8.92
N ILE A 92 -39.26 -10.97 -9.99
CA ILE A 92 -38.94 -11.40 -11.37
C ILE A 92 -37.50 -10.99 -11.74
N ASN A 93 -37.12 -9.75 -11.46
CA ASN A 93 -35.76 -9.26 -11.71
C ASN A 93 -34.72 -10.09 -10.95
N MET A 94 -34.94 -10.34 -9.66
CA MET A 94 -34.02 -11.13 -8.85
C MET A 94 -33.82 -12.55 -9.40
N LYS A 95 -34.90 -13.23 -9.81
CA LYS A 95 -34.81 -14.57 -10.43
C LYS A 95 -34.00 -14.56 -11.72
N ASN A 96 -34.21 -13.58 -12.58
CA ASN A 96 -33.47 -13.46 -13.84
C ASN A 96 -32.00 -13.08 -13.61
N ILE A 97 -31.72 -12.16 -12.68
CA ILE A 97 -30.35 -11.81 -12.27
C ILE A 97 -29.63 -13.05 -11.73
N GLN A 98 -30.28 -13.86 -10.90
CA GLN A 98 -29.73 -15.12 -10.42
C GLN A 98 -29.42 -16.09 -11.56
N ALA A 99 -30.35 -16.30 -12.51
CA ALA A 99 -30.13 -17.16 -13.67
C ALA A 99 -28.93 -16.70 -14.54
N PHE A 100 -28.79 -15.40 -14.76
CA PHE A 100 -27.65 -14.83 -15.47
C PHE A 100 -26.35 -14.97 -14.68
N ALA A 101 -26.39 -14.78 -13.35
CA ALA A 101 -25.23 -14.91 -12.49
C ALA A 101 -24.70 -16.35 -12.44
N GLU A 102 -25.58 -17.35 -12.37
CA GLU A 102 -25.22 -18.78 -12.45
C GLU A 102 -24.59 -19.11 -13.81
N THR A 103 -25.17 -18.58 -14.90
CA THR A 103 -24.60 -18.73 -16.25
C THR A 103 -23.22 -18.10 -16.34
N PHE A 104 -23.07 -16.88 -15.82
CA PHE A 104 -21.82 -16.14 -15.83
C PHE A 104 -20.72 -16.85 -15.03
N LEU A 105 -21.05 -17.30 -13.82
CA LEU A 105 -20.15 -18.02 -12.92
C LEU A 105 -19.65 -19.35 -13.53
N SER A 106 -20.44 -19.97 -14.42
CA SER A 106 -20.04 -21.20 -15.10
C SER A 106 -18.83 -21.02 -16.04
N ASN A 107 -18.69 -19.85 -16.66
CA ASN A 107 -17.57 -19.52 -17.53
C ASN A 107 -17.31 -18.00 -17.63
N PRO A 108 -16.68 -17.38 -16.60
CA PRO A 108 -16.49 -15.93 -16.54
C PRO A 108 -15.68 -15.39 -17.74
N ASN A 109 -14.62 -16.11 -18.13
CA ASN A 109 -13.72 -15.73 -19.22
C ASN A 109 -14.44 -15.58 -20.56
N LYS A 110 -15.42 -16.45 -20.85
CA LYS A 110 -16.19 -16.41 -22.09
C LYS A 110 -17.14 -15.21 -22.16
N HIS A 111 -17.61 -14.71 -21.02
CA HIS A 111 -18.77 -13.83 -20.96
C HIS A 111 -18.45 -12.40 -20.52
N VAL A 112 -17.36 -12.17 -19.78
CA VAL A 112 -17.08 -10.86 -19.17
C VAL A 112 -16.97 -9.72 -20.20
N GLU A 113 -16.31 -9.96 -21.34
CA GLU A 113 -16.05 -8.92 -22.34
C GLU A 113 -17.36 -8.45 -22.96
N TRP A 114 -18.24 -9.40 -23.32
CA TRP A 114 -19.55 -9.09 -23.85
C TRP A 114 -20.46 -8.44 -22.81
N LEU A 115 -20.45 -8.92 -21.56
CA LEU A 115 -21.24 -8.30 -20.48
C LEU A 115 -20.79 -6.86 -20.18
N ALA A 116 -19.49 -6.58 -20.21
CA ALA A 116 -18.94 -5.24 -20.06
C ALA A 116 -19.32 -4.34 -21.27
N ASP A 117 -19.25 -4.85 -22.51
CA ASP A 117 -19.72 -4.11 -23.69
C ASP A 117 -21.22 -3.78 -23.59
N CYS A 118 -22.05 -4.71 -23.11
CA CYS A 118 -23.46 -4.47 -22.82
C CYS A 118 -23.64 -3.36 -21.78
N GLY A 119 -22.88 -3.39 -20.68
CA GLY A 119 -22.90 -2.38 -19.63
C GLY A 119 -22.68 -0.95 -20.16
N ASN A 120 -21.81 -0.80 -21.14
CA ASN A 120 -21.47 0.50 -21.75
C ASN A 120 -22.57 1.11 -22.64
N ARG A 121 -23.64 0.38 -22.96
CA ARG A 121 -24.69 0.87 -23.90
C ARG A 121 -25.71 1.81 -23.26
N SER A 122 -26.03 1.62 -21.98
CA SER A 122 -26.98 2.47 -21.26
C SER A 122 -26.84 2.30 -19.74
N SER A 123 -27.31 3.27 -18.96
CA SER A 123 -27.25 3.19 -17.49
C SER A 123 -28.00 1.97 -16.92
N PHE A 124 -29.13 1.57 -17.52
CA PHE A 124 -29.86 0.36 -17.15
C PHE A 124 -29.12 -0.94 -17.53
N SER A 125 -28.43 -0.95 -18.67
CA SER A 125 -27.60 -2.10 -19.06
C SER A 125 -26.42 -2.25 -18.10
N ARG A 126 -25.80 -1.13 -17.70
CA ARG A 126 -24.79 -1.10 -16.64
C ARG A 126 -25.34 -1.66 -15.32
N THR A 127 -26.53 -1.23 -14.90
CA THR A 127 -27.18 -1.76 -13.69
C THR A 127 -27.35 -3.28 -13.76
N LEU A 128 -27.81 -3.82 -14.89
CA LEU A 128 -27.97 -5.26 -15.05
C LEU A 128 -26.62 -6.00 -14.98
N PHE A 129 -25.62 -5.50 -15.71
CA PHE A 129 -24.27 -6.07 -15.68
C PHE A 129 -23.72 -6.13 -14.25
N LEU A 130 -23.76 -5.01 -13.53
CA LEU A 130 -23.24 -4.93 -12.16
C LEU A 130 -24.00 -5.85 -11.20
N LEU A 131 -25.34 -5.93 -11.32
CA LEU A 131 -26.14 -6.85 -10.49
C LEU A 131 -25.84 -8.32 -10.79
N ILE A 132 -25.57 -8.68 -12.05
CA ILE A 132 -25.13 -10.03 -12.42
C ILE A 132 -23.79 -10.35 -11.76
N VAL A 133 -22.82 -9.43 -11.81
CA VAL A 133 -21.50 -9.62 -11.17
C VAL A 133 -21.65 -9.76 -9.64
N LEU A 134 -22.42 -8.86 -9.01
CA LEU A 134 -22.67 -8.92 -7.57
C LEU A 134 -23.31 -10.24 -7.16
N GLN A 135 -24.37 -10.65 -7.86
CA GLN A 135 -25.04 -11.92 -7.56
C GLN A 135 -24.12 -13.11 -7.80
N ALA A 136 -23.28 -13.09 -8.83
CA ALA A 136 -22.33 -14.17 -9.11
C ALA A 136 -21.28 -14.34 -7.99
N LEU A 137 -20.87 -13.24 -7.35
CA LEU A 137 -19.99 -13.26 -6.18
C LEU A 137 -20.68 -13.82 -4.92
N LEU A 138 -22.00 -13.69 -4.82
CA LEU A 138 -22.78 -14.12 -3.66
C LEU A 138 -23.28 -15.57 -3.77
N ILE A 139 -23.25 -16.19 -4.96
CA ILE A 139 -23.61 -17.59 -5.12
C ILE A 139 -22.61 -18.45 -4.32
N PRO A 140 -23.08 -19.29 -3.38
CA PRO A 140 -22.22 -20.23 -2.68
C PRO A 140 -21.62 -21.22 -3.68
N THR A 141 -20.30 -21.40 -3.64
CA THR A 141 -19.63 -22.39 -4.49
C THR A 141 -18.69 -23.22 -3.64
N GLU A 142 -18.66 -24.52 -3.91
CA GLU A 142 -17.73 -25.45 -3.26
C GLU A 142 -16.30 -25.30 -3.81
N VAL A 143 -16.14 -24.69 -4.99
CA VAL A 143 -14.85 -24.54 -5.68
C VAL A 143 -14.41 -23.09 -5.65
N LEU A 144 -13.68 -22.71 -4.60
CA LEU A 144 -13.25 -21.33 -4.37
C LEU A 144 -12.45 -20.74 -5.54
N ASP A 145 -11.68 -21.56 -6.25
CA ASP A 145 -10.93 -21.15 -7.45
C ASP A 145 -11.83 -20.56 -8.55
N LYS A 146 -13.09 -21.02 -8.67
CA LYS A 146 -14.04 -20.44 -9.63
C LYS A 146 -14.41 -19.01 -9.25
N GLN A 147 -14.61 -18.73 -7.97
CA GLN A 147 -14.89 -17.37 -7.48
C GLN A 147 -13.65 -16.46 -7.57
N VAL A 148 -12.46 -17.00 -7.33
CA VAL A 148 -11.20 -16.24 -7.50
C VAL A 148 -10.99 -15.87 -8.97
N ASN A 149 -11.20 -16.82 -9.89
CA ASN A 149 -11.16 -16.54 -11.33
C ASN A 149 -12.21 -15.49 -11.72
N LEU A 150 -13.43 -15.57 -11.20
CA LEU A 150 -14.46 -14.54 -11.41
C LEU A 150 -13.95 -13.15 -10.96
N CYS A 151 -13.32 -13.05 -9.78
CA CYS A 151 -12.75 -11.80 -9.28
C CYS A 151 -11.68 -11.24 -10.23
N GLN A 152 -10.72 -12.07 -10.64
CA GLN A 152 -9.62 -11.66 -11.52
C GLN A 152 -10.11 -11.16 -12.88
N VAL A 153 -11.05 -11.90 -13.47
CA VAL A 153 -11.58 -11.63 -14.81
C VAL A 153 -12.46 -10.38 -14.83
N CYS A 154 -13.23 -10.13 -13.76
CA CYS A 154 -14.09 -8.95 -13.66
C CYS A 154 -13.35 -7.67 -13.29
N LEU A 155 -12.23 -7.75 -12.57
CA LEU A 155 -11.58 -6.57 -11.98
C LEU A 155 -11.28 -5.45 -13.00
N PRO A 156 -10.72 -5.71 -14.19
CA PRO A 156 -10.47 -4.65 -15.17
C PRO A 156 -11.75 -3.93 -15.62
N ALA A 157 -12.82 -4.68 -15.87
CA ALA A 157 -14.11 -4.12 -16.27
C ALA A 157 -14.72 -3.28 -15.15
N LEU A 158 -14.66 -3.75 -13.90
CA LEU A 158 -15.20 -3.04 -12.73
C LEU A 158 -14.46 -1.73 -12.45
N LYS A 159 -13.13 -1.71 -12.59
CA LYS A 159 -12.32 -0.49 -12.50
C LYS A 159 -12.69 0.51 -13.58
N ASN A 160 -12.92 0.03 -14.80
CA ASN A 160 -13.39 0.86 -15.89
C ASN A 160 -14.80 1.42 -15.62
N GLU A 161 -15.74 0.63 -15.11
CA GLU A 161 -17.09 1.15 -14.82
C GLU A 161 -17.08 2.25 -13.75
N TRP A 162 -16.28 2.08 -12.70
CA TRP A 162 -16.17 3.08 -11.64
C TRP A 162 -15.62 4.41 -12.15
N SER A 163 -14.61 4.41 -13.04
CA SER A 163 -14.05 5.65 -13.60
C SER A 163 -15.06 6.45 -14.44
N HIS A 164 -16.11 5.80 -14.94
CA HIS A 164 -17.18 6.44 -15.70
C HIS A 164 -18.35 6.92 -14.84
N ILE A 165 -18.42 6.51 -13.57
CA ILE A 165 -19.47 6.94 -12.64
C ILE A 165 -18.94 8.13 -11.85
N GLN A 166 -19.66 9.26 -11.93
CA GLN A 166 -19.40 10.41 -11.06
C GLN A 166 -20.38 10.36 -9.89
N PRO A 167 -19.99 9.80 -8.72
CA PRO A 167 -20.85 9.80 -7.56
C PRO A 167 -21.15 11.24 -7.14
N LYS A 168 -22.42 11.66 -7.22
CA LYS A 168 -22.89 12.93 -6.65
C LYS A 168 -23.41 12.65 -5.24
N GLY A 169 -22.52 12.68 -4.25
CA GLY A 169 -22.92 12.70 -2.84
C GLY A 169 -21.98 11.93 -1.91
N ASP A 170 -21.77 12.48 -0.72
CA ASP A 170 -20.80 12.01 0.28
C ASP A 170 -21.21 10.72 1.02
N CYS A 171 -22.41 10.16 0.78
CA CYS A 171 -23.00 9.10 1.63
C CYS A 171 -23.13 7.71 0.97
N ILE A 172 -22.51 7.45 -0.19
CA ILE A 172 -22.79 6.23 -0.99
C ILE A 172 -22.33 4.93 -0.31
N GLY A 173 -21.35 4.99 0.61
CA GLY A 173 -20.72 3.82 1.23
C GLY A 173 -20.98 3.60 2.72
N ASP A 174 -21.59 4.55 3.44
CA ASP A 174 -21.56 4.52 4.91
C ASP A 174 -22.37 3.39 5.55
N GLU A 175 -23.47 2.98 4.90
CA GLU A 175 -24.38 1.92 5.37
C GLU A 175 -24.03 0.51 4.85
N ILE A 176 -23.11 0.40 3.88
CA ILE A 176 -22.80 -0.87 3.21
C ILE A 176 -21.61 -1.54 3.90
N SER A 177 -21.84 -2.76 4.41
CA SER A 177 -20.80 -3.61 4.99
C SER A 177 -20.79 -5.00 4.35
N ILE A 178 -19.65 -5.69 4.50
CA ILE A 178 -19.45 -7.04 3.98
C ILE A 178 -20.49 -8.05 4.51
N ASP A 179 -20.96 -7.87 5.74
CA ASP A 179 -21.89 -8.79 6.42
C ASP A 179 -23.33 -8.69 5.90
N ASN A 180 -23.68 -7.58 5.24
CA ASN A 180 -25.04 -7.32 4.80
C ASN A 180 -25.26 -7.49 3.30
N LEU A 181 -24.25 -7.95 2.53
CA LEU A 181 -24.31 -8.00 1.06
C LEU A 181 -25.52 -8.75 0.49
N GLU A 182 -25.89 -9.88 1.10
CA GLU A 182 -27.05 -10.69 0.70
C GLU A 182 -28.39 -9.95 0.87
N LYS A 183 -28.50 -9.14 1.93
CA LYS A 183 -29.65 -8.25 2.13
C LYS A 183 -29.57 -7.06 1.19
N CYS A 184 -28.38 -6.50 0.98
CA CYS A 184 -28.16 -5.35 0.11
C CYS A 184 -28.60 -5.62 -1.32
N ILE A 185 -28.29 -6.79 -1.91
CA ILE A 185 -28.70 -7.04 -3.31
C ILE A 185 -30.22 -7.05 -3.48
N THR A 186 -30.96 -7.60 -2.50
CA THR A 186 -32.42 -7.61 -2.53
C THR A 186 -32.99 -6.19 -2.48
N GLU A 187 -32.41 -5.31 -1.66
CA GLU A 187 -32.79 -3.90 -1.60
C GLU A 187 -32.37 -3.11 -2.86
N LEU A 188 -31.17 -3.36 -3.40
CA LEU A 188 -30.68 -2.73 -4.63
C LEU A 188 -31.60 -3.03 -5.83
N VAL A 189 -32.12 -4.25 -5.93
CA VAL A 189 -33.09 -4.63 -6.97
C VAL A 189 -34.40 -3.84 -6.84
N LYS A 190 -34.86 -3.54 -5.61
CA LYS A 190 -36.04 -2.68 -5.40
C LYS A 190 -35.76 -1.23 -5.80
N HIS A 191 -34.52 -0.77 -5.67
CA HIS A 191 -34.10 0.59 -6.04
C HIS A 191 -33.93 0.82 -7.55
N ILE A 192 -34.01 -0.22 -8.39
CA ILE A 192 -33.99 -0.10 -9.86
C ILE A 192 -35.07 0.87 -10.37
N PHE A 193 -36.18 1.02 -9.62
CA PHE A 193 -37.29 1.89 -9.98
C PHE A 193 -37.05 3.38 -9.68
N ASN A 194 -35.95 3.72 -9.01
CA ASN A 194 -35.60 5.11 -8.69
C ASN A 194 -35.01 5.84 -9.91
N ASN A 195 -35.10 7.18 -9.92
CA ASN A 195 -34.68 7.98 -11.07
C ASN A 195 -33.15 8.22 -11.16
N ASP A 196 -32.38 7.92 -10.11
CA ASP A 196 -30.93 8.12 -10.09
C ASP A 196 -30.18 6.81 -10.32
N THR A 197 -29.95 6.48 -11.59
CA THR A 197 -29.26 5.25 -11.99
C THR A 197 -27.77 5.29 -11.68
N ASP A 198 -27.13 6.47 -11.65
CA ASP A 198 -25.69 6.59 -11.42
C ASP A 198 -25.37 6.38 -9.93
N ALA A 199 -26.16 6.95 -9.03
CA ALA A 199 -26.05 6.66 -7.59
C ALA A 199 -26.31 5.17 -7.29
N LEU A 200 -27.29 4.55 -7.96
CA LEU A 200 -27.53 3.11 -7.81
C LEU A 200 -26.33 2.28 -8.30
N ASN A 201 -25.78 2.58 -9.47
CA ASN A 201 -24.63 1.89 -10.03
C ASN A 201 -23.38 2.04 -9.14
N ALA A 202 -23.16 3.22 -8.55
CA ALA A 202 -22.10 3.44 -7.58
C ALA A 202 -22.27 2.54 -6.34
N ARG A 203 -23.49 2.49 -5.76
CA ARG A 203 -23.79 1.60 -4.61
C ARG A 203 -23.58 0.12 -4.95
N ILE A 204 -24.00 -0.32 -6.14
CA ILE A 204 -23.78 -1.71 -6.57
C ILE A 204 -22.28 -2.00 -6.70
N LEU A 205 -21.49 -1.10 -7.29
CA LEU A 205 -20.03 -1.27 -7.38
C LEU A 205 -19.35 -1.35 -6.01
N VAL A 206 -19.74 -0.50 -5.06
CA VAL A 206 -19.25 -0.58 -3.68
C VAL A 206 -19.54 -1.95 -3.05
N CYS A 207 -20.74 -2.50 -3.27
CA CYS A 207 -21.09 -3.87 -2.87
C CYS A 207 -20.25 -4.93 -3.60
N ILE A 208 -19.99 -4.76 -4.90
CA ILE A 208 -19.15 -5.69 -5.67
C ILE A 208 -17.73 -5.71 -5.08
N PHE A 209 -17.12 -4.56 -4.80
CA PHE A 209 -15.79 -4.50 -4.19
C PHE A 209 -15.76 -5.18 -2.82
N TRP A 210 -16.82 -5.05 -2.01
CA TRP A 210 -16.97 -5.84 -0.79
C TRP A 210 -17.06 -7.35 -1.06
N GLY A 211 -17.80 -7.75 -2.11
CA GLY A 211 -17.88 -9.14 -2.56
C GLY A 211 -16.52 -9.70 -2.99
N LEU A 212 -15.73 -8.93 -3.74
CA LEU A 212 -14.36 -9.29 -4.12
C LEU A 212 -13.50 -9.53 -2.87
N LEU A 213 -13.55 -8.62 -1.89
CA LEU A 213 -12.82 -8.78 -0.63
C LEU A 213 -13.28 -9.99 0.19
N ARG A 214 -14.58 -10.31 0.18
CA ARG A 214 -15.12 -11.52 0.84
C ARG A 214 -14.50 -12.78 0.24
N VAL A 215 -14.40 -12.86 -1.09
CA VAL A 215 -13.78 -14.00 -1.78
C VAL A 215 -12.28 -14.09 -1.46
N GLN A 216 -11.56 -12.97 -1.51
CA GLN A 216 -10.12 -12.94 -1.21
C GLN A 216 -9.82 -13.34 0.25
N SER A 217 -10.59 -12.83 1.21
CA SER A 217 -10.50 -13.19 2.63
C SER A 217 -10.71 -14.69 2.85
N SER A 218 -11.71 -15.28 2.19
CA SER A 218 -11.95 -16.73 2.23
C SER A 218 -10.80 -17.53 1.62
N TYR A 219 -10.23 -17.05 0.51
CA TYR A 219 -9.12 -17.71 -0.18
C TYR A 219 -7.86 -17.79 0.68
N VAL A 220 -7.49 -16.67 1.30
CA VAL A 220 -6.32 -16.63 2.18
C VAL A 220 -6.51 -17.48 3.45
N LYS A 221 -7.72 -17.54 4.00
CA LYS A 221 -8.02 -18.42 5.15
C LYS A 221 -7.87 -19.91 4.82
N GLN A 222 -8.22 -20.33 3.60
CA GLN A 222 -8.09 -21.72 3.15
C GLN A 222 -6.66 -22.06 2.70
N ASN A 223 -5.92 -21.08 2.18
CA ASN A 223 -4.57 -21.26 1.63
C ASN A 223 -3.50 -20.54 2.46
N SER A 224 -3.52 -20.75 3.78
CA SER A 224 -2.62 -20.08 4.74
C SER A 224 -1.12 -20.41 4.58
N MET A 225 -0.74 -21.28 3.65
CA MET A 225 0.65 -21.62 3.30
C MET A 225 1.19 -20.89 2.06
N ILE A 226 0.41 -20.03 1.40
CA ILE A 226 0.94 -19.21 0.31
C ILE A 226 1.82 -18.12 0.92
N ASP A 227 3.12 -18.17 0.62
CA ASP A 227 4.08 -17.14 0.99
C ASP A 227 3.53 -15.75 0.67
N ALA A 228 3.80 -14.77 1.54
CA ALA A 228 3.39 -13.37 1.39
C ALA A 228 3.97 -12.65 0.14
N GLY A 229 4.61 -13.40 -0.76
CA GLY A 229 5.20 -12.92 -2.01
C GLY A 229 4.16 -12.81 -3.12
N GLU A 230 3.84 -11.57 -3.47
CA GLU A 230 3.24 -11.13 -4.73
C GLU A 230 1.89 -11.73 -5.10
N ASN A 231 0.87 -11.55 -4.23
CA ASN A 231 -0.50 -11.58 -4.73
C ASN A 231 -0.79 -10.28 -5.51
N THR A 232 -0.41 -10.27 -6.78
CA THR A 232 -0.55 -9.14 -7.71
C THR A 232 -1.98 -8.59 -7.76
N ALA A 233 -3.00 -9.42 -7.53
CA ALA A 233 -4.40 -8.98 -7.49
C ALA A 233 -4.74 -8.16 -6.24
N LEU A 234 -4.17 -8.50 -5.07
CA LEU A 234 -4.36 -7.72 -3.85
C LEU A 234 -3.62 -6.38 -3.91
N ASP A 235 -2.43 -6.38 -4.48
CA ASP A 235 -1.68 -5.14 -4.74
C ASP A 235 -2.44 -4.22 -5.71
N ASP A 236 -2.97 -4.80 -6.78
CA ASP A 236 -3.76 -4.07 -7.77
C ASP A 236 -5.09 -3.52 -7.20
N LEU A 237 -5.73 -4.24 -6.27
CA LEU A 237 -6.90 -3.75 -5.54
C LEU A 237 -6.55 -2.65 -4.53
N PHE A 238 -5.49 -2.85 -3.75
CA PHE A 238 -5.03 -1.88 -2.75
C PHE A 238 -4.65 -0.55 -3.40
N MET A 239 -3.82 -0.61 -4.44
CA MET A 239 -3.42 0.57 -5.22
C MET A 239 -4.63 1.25 -5.86
N TYR A 240 -5.57 0.47 -6.37
CA TYR A 240 -6.78 1.03 -6.97
C TYR A 240 -7.64 1.79 -5.95
N PHE A 241 -7.90 1.22 -4.77
CA PHE A 241 -8.68 1.91 -3.74
C PHE A 241 -8.02 3.20 -3.24
N ILE A 242 -6.69 3.22 -3.13
CA ILE A 242 -5.94 4.42 -2.71
C ILE A 242 -5.97 5.51 -3.78
N THR A 243 -5.78 5.13 -5.05
CA THR A 243 -5.61 6.07 -6.17
C THR A 243 -6.93 6.46 -6.85
N SER A 244 -8.03 5.78 -6.50
CA SER A 244 -9.36 6.09 -7.02
C SER A 244 -9.76 7.54 -6.65
N PRO A 245 -10.44 8.25 -7.57
CA PRO A 245 -11.26 9.40 -7.18
C PRO A 245 -12.20 8.97 -6.04
N ASP A 246 -12.43 9.87 -5.08
CA ASP A 246 -13.26 9.60 -3.90
C ASP A 246 -12.78 8.41 -3.05
N ASN A 247 -11.46 8.28 -2.85
CA ASN A 247 -10.81 7.24 -2.03
C ASN A 247 -11.44 7.08 -0.63
N ASN A 248 -12.04 8.13 -0.06
CA ASN A 248 -12.82 8.10 1.18
C ASN A 248 -13.90 7.02 1.19
N ILE A 249 -14.54 6.74 0.05
CA ILE A 249 -15.57 5.68 -0.09
C ILE A 249 -14.96 4.30 0.20
N PHE A 250 -13.71 4.08 -0.21
CA PHE A 250 -13.02 2.80 -0.06
C PHE A 250 -12.19 2.69 1.22
N GLN A 251 -12.28 3.65 2.15
CA GLN A 251 -11.51 3.61 3.38
C GLN A 251 -11.78 2.34 4.21
N LYS A 252 -13.06 1.94 4.32
CA LYS A 252 -13.44 0.69 5.01
C LYS A 252 -12.96 -0.55 4.23
N HIS A 253 -13.00 -0.52 2.90
CA HIS A 253 -12.48 -1.60 2.04
C HIS A 253 -10.98 -1.78 2.22
N LEU A 254 -10.21 -0.69 2.27
CA LEU A 254 -8.76 -0.71 2.53
C LEU A 254 -8.43 -1.34 3.88
N GLN A 255 -9.12 -0.91 4.94
CA GLN A 255 -8.94 -1.47 6.27
C GLN A 255 -9.24 -2.97 6.29
N TYR A 256 -10.35 -3.38 5.66
CA TYR A 256 -10.72 -4.80 5.59
C TYR A 256 -9.72 -5.61 4.76
N LEU A 257 -9.28 -5.10 3.61
CA LEU A 257 -8.29 -5.74 2.73
C LEU A 257 -7.03 -6.05 3.51
N VAL A 258 -6.45 -5.05 4.17
CA VAL A 258 -5.21 -5.21 4.93
C VAL A 258 -5.41 -6.18 6.08
N ALA A 259 -6.47 -6.02 6.88
CA ALA A 259 -6.67 -6.83 8.08
C ALA A 259 -7.08 -8.29 7.80
N ASN A 260 -7.78 -8.57 6.70
CA ASN A 260 -8.43 -9.87 6.48
C ASN A 260 -7.98 -10.63 5.23
N CYS A 261 -7.34 -9.96 4.25
CA CYS A 261 -7.05 -10.58 2.95
C CYS A 261 -5.58 -10.90 2.71
N THR A 262 -4.65 -10.49 3.57
CA THR A 262 -3.21 -10.48 3.22
C THR A 262 -2.38 -11.57 3.88
N GLY A 263 -2.92 -12.33 4.85
CA GLY A 263 -2.20 -13.37 5.61
C GLY A 263 -1.14 -12.82 6.57
N ALA A 264 -0.38 -11.82 6.12
CA ALA A 264 0.60 -11.02 6.87
C ALA A 264 0.37 -9.51 6.61
N PRO A 265 -0.63 -8.87 7.26
CA PRO A 265 -1.03 -7.47 7.03
C PRO A 265 0.12 -6.48 7.08
N ILE A 266 0.98 -6.64 8.08
CA ILE A 266 2.12 -5.78 8.37
C ILE A 266 3.18 -5.90 7.29
N GLN A 267 3.48 -7.12 6.82
CA GLN A 267 4.42 -7.33 5.72
C GLN A 267 3.88 -6.73 4.42
N PHE A 268 2.60 -7.01 4.10
CA PHE A 268 1.93 -6.49 2.92
C PHE A 268 1.98 -4.97 2.82
N ILE A 269 1.65 -4.25 3.89
CA ILE A 269 1.58 -2.78 3.85
C ILE A 269 2.96 -2.12 3.98
N SER A 270 3.95 -2.81 4.57
CA SER A 270 5.26 -2.21 4.86
C SER A 270 6.01 -1.74 3.62
N LYS A 271 5.88 -2.43 2.48
CA LYS A 271 6.49 -2.01 1.21
C LYS A 271 6.01 -0.63 0.73
N TYR A 272 4.74 -0.29 1.01
CA TYR A 272 4.18 1.02 0.66
C TYR A 272 4.68 2.17 1.53
N LEU A 273 5.51 1.89 2.55
CA LEU A 273 6.09 2.89 3.45
C LEU A 273 7.54 3.24 3.10
N VAL A 274 8.32 2.23 2.70
CA VAL A 274 9.78 2.30 2.64
C VAL A 274 10.35 2.27 1.23
N ASP A 275 9.56 1.89 0.23
CA ASP A 275 10.05 1.79 -1.14
C ASP A 275 10.13 3.17 -1.82
N GLU A 276 11.18 3.32 -2.62
CA GLU A 276 11.43 4.51 -3.44
C GLU A 276 10.49 4.55 -4.65
N GLY A 277 10.09 5.74 -5.11
CA GLY A 277 9.30 5.92 -6.32
C GLY A 277 7.79 5.83 -6.15
N LEU A 278 7.29 5.61 -4.94
CA LEU A 278 5.87 5.71 -4.62
C LEU A 278 5.42 7.19 -4.57
N SER A 279 4.18 7.44 -4.98
CA SER A 279 3.62 8.79 -4.86
C SER A 279 3.36 9.14 -3.40
N ALA A 280 3.54 10.42 -3.04
CA ALA A 280 3.31 10.90 -1.69
C ALA A 280 1.87 10.61 -1.20
N GLY A 281 0.88 10.67 -2.09
CA GLY A 281 -0.50 10.33 -1.75
C GLY A 281 -0.68 8.86 -1.35
N VAL A 282 -0.02 7.93 -2.06
CA VAL A 282 -0.08 6.49 -1.74
C VAL A 282 0.56 6.20 -0.39
N GLN A 283 1.74 6.78 -0.13
CA GLN A 283 2.42 6.64 1.16
C GLN A 283 1.59 7.21 2.30
N ALA A 284 1.02 8.42 2.13
CA ALA A 284 0.18 9.06 3.14
C ALA A 284 -1.06 8.22 3.48
N GLU A 285 -1.82 7.76 2.48
CA GLU A 285 -3.00 6.92 2.72
C GLU A 285 -2.65 5.56 3.34
N SER A 286 -1.54 4.94 2.92
CA SER A 286 -1.05 3.69 3.52
C SER A 286 -0.74 3.84 5.01
N LEU A 287 -0.16 4.98 5.40
CA LEU A 287 0.08 5.33 6.80
C LEU A 287 -1.23 5.57 7.58
N LEU A 288 -2.23 6.19 6.95
CA LEU A 288 -3.55 6.39 7.57
C LEU A 288 -4.29 5.06 7.80
N VAL A 289 -4.17 4.09 6.89
CA VAL A 289 -4.71 2.74 7.09
C VAL A 289 -4.08 2.07 8.30
N LEU A 290 -2.74 2.14 8.43
CA LEU A 290 -2.03 1.65 9.61
C LEU A 290 -2.44 2.35 10.91
N ALA A 291 -2.58 3.68 10.87
CA ALA A 291 -3.06 4.46 12.02
C ALA A 291 -4.46 4.01 12.46
N SER A 292 -5.36 3.74 11.50
CA SER A 292 -6.69 3.22 11.80
C SER A 292 -6.63 1.82 12.42
N ILE A 293 -5.78 0.93 11.92
CA ILE A 293 -5.58 -0.41 12.50
C ILE A 293 -5.09 -0.28 13.95
N CYS A 294 -4.15 0.64 14.23
CA CYS A 294 -3.73 0.96 15.59
C CYS A 294 -4.89 1.42 16.47
N SER A 295 -5.74 2.33 15.99
CA SER A 295 -6.90 2.81 16.75
C SER A 295 -7.87 1.67 17.06
N THR A 296 -8.17 0.79 16.10
CA THR A 296 -9.03 -0.39 16.33
C THR A 296 -8.41 -1.34 17.36
N CYS A 297 -7.09 -1.59 17.26
CA CYS A 297 -6.36 -2.42 18.22
C CYS A 297 -6.36 -1.79 19.63
N ALA A 298 -6.22 -0.48 19.73
CA ALA A 298 -6.20 0.24 21.00
C ALA A 298 -7.59 0.27 21.65
N LEU A 299 -8.66 0.46 20.86
CA LEU A 299 -10.04 0.65 21.35
C LEU A 299 -10.84 -0.64 21.54
N SER A 300 -10.40 -1.79 21.02
CA SER A 300 -11.17 -3.03 21.11
C SER A 300 -11.54 -3.41 22.55
N GLU A 301 -12.82 -3.50 22.89
CA GLU A 301 -13.27 -3.90 24.24
C GLU A 301 -13.17 -5.42 24.48
N SER A 302 -12.79 -6.20 23.45
CA SER A 302 -12.66 -7.65 23.57
C SER A 302 -11.61 -8.04 24.61
N SER A 303 -11.98 -8.93 25.53
CA SER A 303 -11.10 -9.48 26.56
C SER A 303 -9.88 -10.24 26.01
N SER A 304 -9.93 -10.69 24.76
CA SER A 304 -8.79 -11.24 24.03
C SER A 304 -8.10 -10.13 23.23
N MET A 305 -7.01 -9.59 23.77
CA MET A 305 -6.09 -8.74 23.02
C MET A 305 -5.27 -9.60 22.07
N ASP A 306 -5.21 -9.25 20.78
CA ASP A 306 -4.22 -9.85 19.87
C ASP A 306 -2.85 -9.20 20.13
N GLU A 307 -2.16 -9.71 21.16
CA GLU A 307 -0.82 -9.29 21.55
C GLU A 307 0.17 -9.45 20.39
N SER A 308 -0.02 -10.46 19.53
CA SER A 308 0.84 -10.71 18.37
C SER A 308 0.75 -9.55 17.37
N LEU A 309 -0.46 -9.13 17.00
CA LEU A 309 -0.66 -8.00 16.10
C LEU A 309 -0.11 -6.69 16.69
N CYS A 310 -0.35 -6.44 17.99
CA CYS A 310 0.17 -5.26 18.66
C CYS A 310 1.71 -5.22 18.65
N MET A 311 2.35 -6.36 18.91
CA MET A 311 3.81 -6.48 18.83
C MET A 311 4.33 -6.29 17.40
N GLN A 312 3.63 -6.80 16.38
CA GLN A 312 4.01 -6.58 14.99
C GLN A 312 3.91 -5.10 14.58
N LEU A 313 2.88 -4.38 15.04
CA LEU A 313 2.74 -2.94 14.82
C LEU A 313 3.89 -2.16 15.46
N LEU A 314 4.25 -2.45 16.71
CA LEU A 314 5.38 -1.78 17.38
C LEU A 314 6.72 -2.07 16.69
N ARG A 315 6.88 -3.25 16.09
CA ARG A 315 8.08 -3.61 15.29
C ARG A 315 8.21 -2.80 14.00
N LEU A 316 7.15 -2.15 13.51
CA LEU A 316 7.22 -1.27 12.34
C LEU A 316 7.84 0.10 12.64
N PHE A 317 7.98 0.48 13.92
CA PHE A 317 8.49 1.80 14.28
C PHE A 317 9.79 2.20 13.55
N PRO A 318 10.83 1.34 13.44
CA PRO A 318 12.05 1.71 12.74
C PRO A 318 11.84 2.05 11.25
N SER A 319 10.91 1.35 10.59
CA SER A 319 10.52 1.64 9.20
C SER A 319 9.79 2.97 9.06
N LEU A 320 9.12 3.43 10.11
CA LEU A 320 8.38 4.71 10.15
C LEU A 320 9.31 5.94 10.14
N ILE A 321 10.58 5.78 10.48
CA ILE A 321 11.57 6.85 10.35
C ILE A 321 11.69 7.32 8.90
N VAL A 322 11.55 6.41 7.92
CA VAL A 322 11.60 6.75 6.48
C VAL A 322 10.55 7.79 6.10
N PRO A 323 9.23 7.55 6.28
CA PRO A 323 8.20 8.55 5.98
C PRO A 323 8.20 9.75 6.94
N LEU A 324 8.70 9.63 8.18
CA LEU A 324 8.86 10.79 9.07
C LEU A 324 9.95 11.76 8.59
N SER A 325 10.95 11.25 7.86
CA SER A 325 12.01 12.05 7.21
C SER A 325 11.69 12.46 5.77
N HIS A 326 10.48 12.17 5.29
CA HIS A 326 10.08 12.46 3.91
C HIS A 326 9.94 13.97 3.65
N GLU A 327 10.23 14.45 2.44
CA GLU A 327 10.15 15.89 2.09
C GLU A 327 8.71 16.42 2.04
N ASN A 328 7.77 15.57 1.60
CA ASN A 328 6.34 15.90 1.57
C ASN A 328 5.71 15.97 2.98
N LYS A 329 5.04 17.09 3.27
CA LYS A 329 4.37 17.37 4.55
C LYS A 329 3.24 16.39 4.88
N ASP A 330 2.45 15.97 3.90
CA ASP A 330 1.28 15.11 4.10
C ASP A 330 1.69 13.68 4.49
N VAL A 331 2.81 13.20 3.92
CA VAL A 331 3.44 11.93 4.32
C VAL A 331 3.90 12.01 5.77
N ARG A 332 4.64 13.06 6.16
CA ARG A 332 5.08 13.25 7.55
C ARG A 332 3.89 13.37 8.52
N SER A 333 2.85 14.10 8.14
CA SER A 333 1.64 14.27 8.96
C SER A 333 0.90 12.94 9.16
N SER A 334 0.79 12.12 8.11
CA SER A 334 0.18 10.79 8.19
C SER A 334 1.03 9.82 9.01
N ALA A 335 2.36 9.90 8.89
CA ALA A 335 3.28 9.14 9.73
C ALA A 335 3.14 9.52 11.22
N MET A 336 2.94 10.80 11.53
CA MET A 336 2.69 11.25 12.91
C MET A 336 1.37 10.71 13.47
N LYS A 337 0.30 10.60 12.67
CA LYS A 337 -0.94 9.94 13.10
C LYS A 337 -0.71 8.46 13.42
N PHE A 338 0.15 7.79 12.66
CA PHE A 338 0.53 6.42 12.97
C PHE A 338 1.38 6.33 14.26
N ILE A 339 2.29 7.28 14.54
CA ILE A 339 2.98 7.38 15.84
C ILE A 339 2.00 7.52 17.00
N GLU A 340 1.00 8.40 16.88
CA GLU A 340 -0.06 8.56 17.89
C GLU A 340 -0.80 7.23 18.10
N GLY A 341 -1.13 6.52 17.02
CA GLY A 341 -1.71 5.17 17.07
C GLY A 341 -0.82 4.14 17.77
N LEU A 342 0.49 4.11 17.47
CA LEU A 342 1.45 3.21 18.10
C LEU A 342 1.58 3.47 19.61
N SER A 343 1.54 4.75 20.02
CA SER A 343 1.54 5.12 21.44
C SER A 343 0.34 4.54 22.18
N LEU A 344 -0.86 4.59 21.59
CA LEU A 344 -2.07 4.01 22.17
C LEU A 344 -2.00 2.46 22.23
N VAL A 345 -1.49 1.82 21.18
CA VAL A 345 -1.28 0.36 21.16
C VAL A 345 -0.30 -0.06 22.26
N TRP A 346 0.78 0.70 22.44
CA TRP A 346 1.77 0.46 23.48
C TRP A 346 1.19 0.61 24.89
N GLN A 347 0.40 1.67 25.15
CA GLN A 347 -0.28 1.89 26.42
C GLN A 347 -1.22 0.73 26.77
N ARG A 348 -1.99 0.24 25.79
CA ARG A 348 -2.84 -0.93 25.99
C ARG A 348 -2.02 -2.17 26.34
N LEU A 349 -0.96 -2.43 25.59
CA LEU A 349 -0.10 -3.60 25.81
C LEU A 349 0.53 -3.58 27.21
N SER A 350 1.05 -2.43 27.66
CA SER A 350 1.67 -2.31 28.98
C SER A 350 0.69 -2.60 30.13
N THR A 351 -0.57 -2.18 30.01
CA THR A 351 -1.61 -2.50 31.02
C THR A 351 -1.99 -3.99 31.07
N SER A 352 -1.84 -4.72 29.94
CA SER A 352 -2.12 -6.15 29.85
C SER A 352 -0.98 -7.02 30.40
N VAL A 353 0.28 -6.69 30.05
CA VAL A 353 1.49 -7.45 30.42
C VAL A 353 1.76 -7.39 31.92
N SER A 354 1.40 -6.28 32.58
CA SER A 354 1.42 -6.14 34.05
C SER A 354 0.65 -7.23 34.79
N LYS A 355 -0.29 -7.94 34.13
CA LYS A 355 -1.09 -9.00 34.76
C LYS A 355 -0.48 -10.40 34.63
N ASN A 356 0.45 -10.62 33.68
CA ASN A 356 0.92 -11.97 33.31
C ASN A 356 2.39 -12.28 33.70
N GLY A 357 3.09 -11.40 34.43
CA GLY A 357 4.38 -11.70 35.08
C GLY A 357 5.57 -12.02 34.15
N ASN A 358 5.35 -12.08 32.83
CA ASN A 358 6.37 -12.37 31.84
C ASN A 358 6.87 -11.05 31.24
N ASN A 359 7.85 -10.42 31.88
CA ASN A 359 8.55 -9.27 31.30
C ASN A 359 9.30 -9.75 30.04
N GLY A 360 8.66 -9.59 28.88
CA GLY A 360 9.22 -9.94 27.59
C GLY A 360 10.55 -9.21 27.35
N LYS A 361 11.56 -9.96 26.91
CA LYS A 361 12.93 -9.53 26.60
C LYS A 361 13.06 -8.53 25.42
N PHE A 362 12.00 -7.84 25.03
CA PHE A 362 11.99 -7.00 23.83
C PHE A 362 12.07 -5.51 24.20
N PRO A 363 12.96 -4.72 23.58
CA PRO A 363 13.07 -3.28 23.88
C PRO A 363 11.74 -2.51 23.76
N MET A 364 10.84 -2.92 22.86
CA MET A 364 9.54 -2.28 22.62
C MET A 364 8.55 -2.45 23.78
N SER A 365 8.71 -3.45 24.64
CA SER A 365 7.85 -3.63 25.82
C SER A 365 8.33 -2.86 27.05
N SER A 366 9.44 -2.10 26.94
CA SER A 366 9.95 -1.28 28.05
C SER A 366 9.11 0.00 28.24
N PRO A 367 8.90 0.46 29.49
CA PRO A 367 8.28 1.76 29.80
C PRO A 367 8.92 2.95 29.05
N ALA A 368 10.24 2.92 28.91
CA ALA A 368 10.99 3.97 28.24
C ALA A 368 10.71 4.06 26.73
N PHE A 369 10.42 2.94 26.06
CA PHE A 369 9.98 2.99 24.66
C PHE A 369 8.63 3.69 24.51
N GLY A 370 7.72 3.52 25.48
CA GLY A 370 6.48 4.28 25.56
C GLY A 370 6.71 5.78 25.73
N VAL A 371 7.60 6.15 26.66
CA VAL A 371 8.00 7.56 26.87
C VAL A 371 8.62 8.15 25.60
N PHE A 372 9.43 7.37 24.88
CA PHE A 372 10.03 7.78 23.61
C PHE A 372 8.97 8.04 22.52
N LEU A 373 8.00 7.13 22.34
CA LEU A 373 6.89 7.32 21.41
C LEU A 373 6.02 8.54 21.75
N GLU A 374 5.68 8.71 23.03
CA GLU A 374 4.91 9.85 23.52
C GLU A 374 5.63 11.17 23.26
N SER A 375 6.95 11.19 23.47
CA SER A 375 7.77 12.37 23.20
C SER A 375 7.78 12.76 21.72
N LEU A 376 7.83 11.77 20.80
CA LEU A 376 7.67 12.03 19.37
C LEU A 376 6.28 12.58 19.05
N ALA A 377 5.21 11.98 19.61
CA ALA A 377 3.83 12.43 19.43
C ALA A 377 3.64 13.89 19.89
N ASN A 378 4.28 14.28 21.01
CA ASN A 378 4.23 15.64 21.53
C ASN A 378 4.87 16.68 20.60
N GLN A 379 5.80 16.27 19.72
CA GLN A 379 6.44 17.15 18.74
C GLN A 379 5.82 17.10 17.33
N LYS A 380 4.60 16.57 17.20
CA LYS A 380 3.95 16.36 15.89
C LYS A 380 3.90 17.57 14.98
N ALA A 381 3.69 18.76 15.54
CA ALA A 381 3.57 20.00 14.76
C ALA A 381 4.91 20.36 14.09
N MET A 382 6.01 20.19 14.81
CA MET A 382 7.36 20.45 14.29
C MET A 382 7.79 19.38 13.29
N ILE A 383 7.65 18.10 13.65
CA ILE A 383 7.99 16.96 12.77
C ILE A 383 7.19 17.03 11.46
N SER A 384 5.90 17.38 11.52
CA SER A 384 5.07 17.50 10.31
C SER A 384 5.49 18.70 9.46
N SER A 385 5.93 19.82 10.05
CA SER A 385 6.21 21.06 9.32
C SER A 385 7.62 21.16 8.73
N ASP A 386 8.66 20.66 9.43
CA ASP A 386 10.06 20.73 8.99
C ASP A 386 10.71 19.34 8.93
N ALA A 387 11.11 18.93 7.72
CA ALA A 387 11.79 17.64 7.49
C ALA A 387 13.13 17.52 8.23
N ARG A 388 13.77 18.64 8.57
CA ARG A 388 15.07 18.66 9.27
C ARG A 388 14.93 18.60 10.78
N PHE A 389 13.71 18.77 11.31
CA PHE A 389 13.49 18.76 12.76
C PHE A 389 13.67 17.36 13.35
N LEU A 390 13.12 16.32 12.70
CA LEU A 390 13.20 14.95 13.23
C LEU A 390 14.65 14.48 13.46
N PRO A 391 15.59 14.61 12.50
CA PRO A 391 16.98 14.23 12.74
C PRO A 391 17.61 14.93 13.95
N ALA A 392 17.39 16.24 14.09
CA ALA A 392 17.91 17.01 15.22
C ALA A 392 17.29 16.55 16.56
N TYR A 393 15.98 16.28 16.55
CA TYR A 393 15.24 15.83 17.72
C TYR A 393 15.66 14.43 18.18
N ILE A 394 15.75 13.45 17.26
CA ILE A 394 16.22 12.10 17.58
C ILE A 394 17.67 12.13 18.07
N SER A 395 18.52 12.93 17.43
CA SER A 395 19.91 13.16 17.86
C SER A 395 19.96 13.61 19.32
N SER A 396 19.20 14.64 19.67
CA SER A 396 19.12 15.13 21.06
C SER A 396 18.61 14.06 22.03
N MET A 397 17.58 13.30 21.66
CA MET A 397 16.99 12.27 22.55
C MET A 397 17.92 11.08 22.81
N LEU A 398 18.57 10.56 21.77
CA LEU A 398 19.36 9.33 21.84
C LEU A 398 20.84 9.56 22.11
N SER A 399 21.33 10.80 21.94
CA SER A 399 22.69 11.17 22.30
C SER A 399 22.89 11.20 23.83
N PRO A 400 24.12 10.92 24.33
CA PRO A 400 24.50 11.14 25.72
C PRO A 400 24.51 12.63 26.10
N SER A 401 24.74 13.50 25.11
CA SER A 401 24.80 14.95 25.31
C SER A 401 23.42 15.52 25.58
N GLN A 402 23.26 16.26 26.68
CA GLN A 402 22.05 17.03 26.95
C GLN A 402 21.98 18.20 25.98
N ASP A 403 20.85 18.35 25.29
CA ASP A 403 20.66 19.39 24.29
C ASP A 403 19.35 20.15 24.55
N LEU A 404 19.30 21.44 24.21
CA LEU A 404 18.18 22.35 24.55
C LEU A 404 16.87 22.00 23.84
N MET A 405 16.93 21.13 22.83
CA MET A 405 15.79 20.72 21.99
C MET A 405 14.85 19.73 22.69
N VAL A 406 15.26 19.15 23.81
CA VAL A 406 14.50 18.16 24.58
C VAL A 406 14.27 18.70 26.00
N PRO A 407 13.06 18.58 26.57
CA PRO A 407 12.83 18.99 27.96
C PRO A 407 13.78 18.25 28.91
N GLU A 408 14.41 18.97 29.86
CA GLU A 408 15.38 18.39 30.82
C GLU A 408 14.83 17.14 31.53
N ASN A 409 13.55 17.17 31.89
CA ASN A 409 12.82 16.08 32.53
C ASN A 409 12.81 14.77 31.71
N LEU A 410 13.03 14.82 30.39
CA LEU A 410 13.02 13.63 29.54
C LEU A 410 14.33 12.86 29.65
N HIS A 411 15.47 13.56 29.76
CA HIS A 411 16.77 12.92 29.97
C HIS A 411 16.84 12.18 31.31
N GLU A 412 16.06 12.62 32.31
CA GLU A 412 15.90 11.92 33.58
C GLU A 412 14.99 10.68 33.48
N ARG A 413 14.08 10.63 32.50
CA ARG A 413 13.11 9.53 32.31
C ARG A 413 13.64 8.38 31.46
N ILE A 414 14.66 8.61 30.63
CA ILE A 414 15.28 7.59 29.77
C ILE A 414 16.78 7.55 30.04
N ASP A 415 17.22 6.53 30.77
CA ASP A 415 18.62 6.29 31.09
C ASP A 415 19.44 5.86 29.86
N GLN A 416 20.76 6.04 29.92
CA GLN A 416 21.66 5.75 28.80
C GLN A 416 21.59 4.30 28.28
N PRO A 417 21.56 3.25 29.13
CA PRO A 417 21.39 1.88 28.66
C PRO A 417 20.11 1.68 27.83
N THR A 418 19.04 2.39 28.17
CA THR A 418 17.78 2.31 27.44
C THR A 418 17.81 3.09 26.14
N LYS A 419 18.46 4.26 26.10
CA LYS A 419 18.74 4.97 24.84
C LYS A 419 19.51 4.07 23.87
N ASP A 420 20.55 3.38 24.36
CA ASP A 420 21.35 2.44 23.57
C ASP A 420 20.51 1.25 23.08
N ALA A 421 19.60 0.72 23.92
CA ALA A 421 18.69 -0.36 23.52
C ALA A 421 17.68 0.06 22.44
N ILE A 422 17.13 1.28 22.53
CA ILE A 422 16.23 1.85 21.51
C ILE A 422 17.00 2.04 20.20
N LEU A 423 18.20 2.62 20.26
CA LEU A 423 19.04 2.83 19.08
C LEU A 423 19.40 1.51 18.40
N ASN A 424 19.83 0.50 19.17
CA ASN A 424 20.13 -0.82 18.65
C ASN A 424 18.91 -1.48 18.00
N PHE A 425 17.72 -1.34 18.59
CA PHE A 425 16.49 -1.82 17.97
C PHE A 425 16.21 -1.17 16.62
N ILE A 426 16.36 0.16 16.53
CA ILE A 426 16.17 0.90 15.28
C ILE A 426 17.15 0.39 14.23
N LEU A 427 18.45 0.36 14.56
CA LEU A 427 19.50 -0.05 13.63
C LEU A 427 19.32 -1.50 13.17
N HIS A 428 19.11 -2.44 14.10
CA HIS A 428 18.93 -3.85 13.77
C HIS A 428 17.75 -4.11 12.81
N SER A 429 16.68 -3.32 12.95
CA SER A 429 15.49 -3.46 12.11
C SER A 429 15.66 -2.76 10.76
N SER A 430 16.17 -1.53 10.76
CA SER A 430 16.29 -0.70 9.56
C SER A 430 17.40 -1.14 8.62
N LEU A 431 18.44 -1.82 9.11
CA LEU A 431 19.49 -2.38 8.26
C LEU A 431 19.03 -3.60 7.43
N LYS A 432 17.79 -4.07 7.63
CA LYS A 432 17.16 -5.08 6.77
C LYS A 432 16.38 -4.46 5.59
N LEU A 433 16.24 -3.13 5.56
CA LEU A 433 15.53 -2.41 4.49
C LEU A 433 16.35 -2.38 3.18
N SER A 434 15.69 -1.90 2.12
CA SER A 434 16.33 -1.54 0.85
C SER A 434 17.44 -0.49 1.05
N PRO A 435 18.37 -0.31 0.09
CA PRO A 435 19.39 0.73 0.16
C PRO A 435 18.82 2.13 0.42
N TYR A 436 17.69 2.47 -0.21
CA TYR A 436 17.00 3.74 0.05
C TYR A 436 16.51 3.83 1.51
N GLY A 437 15.80 2.82 2.01
CA GLY A 437 15.32 2.81 3.41
C GLY A 437 16.46 2.91 4.43
N LYS A 438 17.58 2.20 4.20
CA LYS A 438 18.80 2.31 5.02
C LYS A 438 19.35 3.73 5.03
N LEU A 439 19.48 4.36 3.86
CA LEU A 439 19.99 5.72 3.73
C LEU A 439 19.14 6.71 4.53
N MET A 440 17.81 6.63 4.38
CA MET A 440 16.88 7.54 5.05
C MET A 440 16.98 7.43 6.58
N VAL A 441 17.02 6.20 7.12
CA VAL A 441 17.16 5.99 8.56
C VAL A 441 18.52 6.46 9.07
N LEU A 442 19.61 6.09 8.40
CA LEU A 442 20.95 6.52 8.80
C LEU A 442 21.11 8.05 8.72
N SER A 443 20.48 8.69 7.74
CA SER A 443 20.41 10.16 7.61
C SER A 443 19.66 10.82 8.77
N ALA A 444 18.57 10.21 9.22
CA ALA A 444 17.85 10.68 10.40
C ALA A 444 18.67 10.50 11.69
N LEU A 445 19.52 9.47 11.76
CA LEU A 445 20.31 9.16 12.94
C LEU A 445 21.71 9.78 12.95
N LYS A 446 22.18 10.40 11.87
CA LYS A 446 23.58 10.85 11.74
C LYS A 446 24.05 11.76 12.88
N GLY A 447 23.16 12.57 13.46
CA GLY A 447 23.48 13.46 14.58
C GLY A 447 23.81 12.73 15.89
N VAL A 448 23.38 11.47 16.05
CA VAL A 448 23.75 10.62 17.20
C VAL A 448 25.27 10.34 17.22
N GLY A 449 25.93 10.47 16.08
CA GLY A 449 27.39 10.44 15.97
C GLY A 449 27.98 9.04 16.15
N SER A 450 29.15 8.97 16.79
CA SER A 450 30.00 7.77 16.88
C SER A 450 29.31 6.54 17.47
N ILE A 451 28.27 6.74 18.27
CA ILE A 451 27.51 5.68 18.94
C ILE A 451 26.88 4.74 17.91
N LEU A 452 26.58 5.22 16.70
CA LEU A 452 26.13 4.37 15.60
C LEU A 452 27.10 3.23 15.30
N PHE A 453 28.40 3.47 15.40
CA PHE A 453 29.43 2.44 15.21
C PHE A 453 29.57 1.49 16.41
N LYS A 454 28.84 1.67 17.52
CA LYS A 454 28.77 0.62 18.56
C LYS A 454 27.94 -0.58 18.09
N ALA A 455 26.99 -0.38 17.17
CA ALA A 455 26.22 -1.45 16.56
C ALA A 455 27.06 -2.22 15.53
N GLU A 456 27.14 -3.54 15.70
CA GLU A 456 27.97 -4.40 14.85
C GLU A 456 27.46 -4.44 13.40
N GLU A 457 26.15 -4.33 13.21
CA GLU A 457 25.53 -4.32 11.89
C GLU A 457 25.91 -3.06 11.09
N VAL A 458 26.10 -1.91 11.76
CA VAL A 458 26.56 -0.67 11.10
C VAL A 458 28.02 -0.77 10.69
N LYS A 459 28.88 -1.29 11.59
CA LYS A 459 30.29 -1.57 11.29
C LYS A 459 30.44 -2.53 10.12
N SER A 460 29.71 -3.65 10.16
CA SER A 460 29.71 -4.67 9.11
C SER A 460 29.27 -4.07 7.77
N LEU A 461 28.22 -3.26 7.75
CA LEU A 461 27.77 -2.56 6.53
C LEU A 461 28.86 -1.62 6.00
N PHE A 462 29.46 -0.80 6.86
CA PHE A 462 30.52 0.13 6.48
C PHE A 462 31.70 -0.56 5.82
N LEU A 463 32.22 -1.62 6.46
CA LEU A 463 33.35 -2.40 5.94
C LEU A 463 32.99 -3.11 4.63
N TYR A 464 31.79 -3.70 4.55
CA TYR A 464 31.29 -4.36 3.34
C TYR A 464 31.22 -3.40 2.14
N LEU A 465 30.70 -2.18 2.34
CA LEU A 465 30.61 -1.18 1.27
C LEU A 465 32.00 -0.70 0.81
N LEU A 466 32.92 -0.49 1.76
CA LEU A 466 34.31 -0.14 1.44
C LEU A 466 35.04 -1.23 0.66
N ASP A 467 34.85 -2.49 1.04
CA ASP A 467 35.48 -3.61 0.36
C ASP A 467 34.95 -3.76 -1.07
N ARG A 468 33.63 -3.66 -1.27
CA ARG A 468 33.04 -3.65 -2.62
C ARG A 468 33.55 -2.50 -3.48
N ARG A 469 33.69 -1.30 -2.90
CA ARG A 469 34.30 -0.16 -3.59
C ARG A 469 35.74 -0.47 -4.02
N SER A 470 36.55 -1.03 -3.12
CA SER A 470 37.95 -1.34 -3.41
C SER A 470 38.11 -2.41 -4.50
N GLN A 471 37.23 -3.41 -4.53
CA GLN A 471 37.21 -4.44 -5.57
C GLN A 471 36.86 -3.83 -6.93
N HIS A 472 35.87 -2.93 -6.98
CA HIS A 472 35.49 -2.21 -8.19
C HIS A 472 36.66 -1.38 -8.76
N GLN A 473 37.41 -0.68 -7.90
CA GLN A 473 38.59 0.09 -8.31
C GLN A 473 39.70 -0.80 -8.89
N SER A 474 39.92 -1.99 -8.30
CA SER A 474 41.00 -2.91 -8.71
C SER A 474 40.78 -3.65 -10.04
N GLY A 475 39.63 -3.48 -10.70
CA GLY A 475 39.34 -4.10 -12.01
C GLY A 475 39.13 -5.62 -11.98
N HIS A 476 38.98 -6.24 -10.81
CA HIS A 476 38.61 -7.65 -10.70
C HIS A 476 37.12 -7.85 -11.01
N ASP A 477 36.80 -8.51 -12.14
CA ASP A 477 35.48 -9.06 -12.56
C ASP A 477 34.27 -8.53 -11.77
N SER A 478 33.91 -7.26 -11.96
CA SER A 478 32.91 -6.57 -11.12
C SER A 478 31.48 -6.88 -11.57
N LYS A 479 30.88 -7.95 -11.03
CA LYS A 479 29.44 -8.19 -11.22
C LYS A 479 28.52 -7.23 -10.45
N GLN A 480 29.01 -6.44 -9.48
CA GLN A 480 28.13 -5.59 -8.65
C GLN A 480 28.78 -4.25 -8.23
N ILE A 481 28.68 -3.26 -9.11
CA ILE A 481 28.93 -1.84 -8.82
C ILE A 481 28.04 -1.39 -7.64
N LEU A 482 28.54 -0.53 -6.76
CA LEU A 482 27.74 0.10 -5.70
C LEU A 482 26.63 0.95 -6.33
N THR A 483 25.42 0.83 -5.81
CA THR A 483 24.31 1.71 -6.18
C THR A 483 24.55 3.15 -5.68
N THR A 484 23.81 4.12 -6.21
CA THR A 484 23.84 5.52 -5.75
C THR A 484 23.56 5.62 -4.24
N HIS A 485 22.52 4.93 -3.77
CA HIS A 485 22.15 4.88 -2.35
C HIS A 485 23.25 4.26 -1.48
N GLU A 486 23.85 3.15 -1.91
CA GLU A 486 24.97 2.53 -1.19
C GLU A 486 26.19 3.45 -1.12
N THR A 487 26.47 4.20 -2.20
CA THR A 487 27.55 5.20 -2.22
C THR A 487 27.28 6.35 -1.24
N GLN A 488 26.04 6.83 -1.19
CA GLN A 488 25.62 7.86 -0.23
C GLN A 488 25.65 7.36 1.22
N ILE A 489 25.24 6.11 1.47
CA ILE A 489 25.37 5.47 2.80
C ILE A 489 26.84 5.45 3.22
N LEU A 490 27.73 5.04 2.32
CA LEU A 490 29.17 5.01 2.62
C LEU A 490 29.70 6.40 2.96
N CYS A 491 29.32 7.44 2.20
CA CYS A 491 29.72 8.82 2.48
C CYS A 491 29.18 9.27 3.85
N LEU A 492 27.91 9.02 4.15
CA LEU A 492 27.31 9.36 5.43
C LEU A 492 28.02 8.68 6.61
N LEU A 493 28.35 7.39 6.48
CA LEU A 493 29.06 6.67 7.54
C LEU A 493 30.48 7.19 7.73
N LEU A 494 31.14 7.67 6.66
CA LEU A 494 32.41 8.39 6.78
C LEU A 494 32.23 9.71 7.55
N GLU A 495 31.23 10.53 7.24
CA GLU A 495 30.94 11.77 7.99
C GLU A 495 30.77 11.49 9.49
N VAL A 496 29.96 10.48 9.83
CA VAL A 496 29.74 10.05 11.22
C VAL A 496 31.04 9.57 11.88
N LEU A 497 31.90 8.86 11.14
CA LEU A 497 33.18 8.38 11.64
C LEU A 497 34.16 9.52 11.97
N PHE A 498 34.11 10.62 11.22
CA PHE A 498 34.99 11.76 11.45
C PHE A 498 34.47 12.74 12.50
N ALA A 499 33.17 12.74 12.79
CA ALA A 499 32.54 13.63 13.79
C ALA A 499 32.87 13.28 15.26
N VAL A 500 33.90 12.48 15.51
CA VAL A 500 34.14 11.83 16.82
C VAL A 500 35.22 12.54 17.63
N GLU A 501 34.84 13.00 18.82
CA GLU A 501 35.76 13.60 19.79
C GLU A 501 36.49 12.55 20.66
N ASP A 502 35.88 11.38 20.91
CA ASP A 502 36.45 10.31 21.76
C ASP A 502 36.65 9.00 20.96
N GLN A 503 37.91 8.71 20.61
CA GLN A 503 38.30 7.58 19.75
C GLN A 503 38.62 6.27 20.49
N THR A 504 38.38 6.21 21.79
CA THR A 504 38.72 5.05 22.65
C THR A 504 38.09 3.73 22.20
N ASN A 505 37.05 3.76 21.36
CA ASN A 505 36.30 2.59 20.89
C ASN A 505 36.61 2.11 19.46
N PHE A 506 37.55 2.73 18.74
CA PHE A 506 37.86 2.32 17.36
C PHE A 506 39.00 1.28 17.30
N GLY A 507 38.71 0.15 16.67
CA GLY A 507 39.66 -0.93 16.44
C GLY A 507 40.61 -0.67 15.25
N SER A 508 41.60 -1.55 15.07
CA SER A 508 42.55 -1.48 13.94
C SER A 508 41.87 -1.46 12.57
N GLU A 509 40.72 -2.11 12.47
CA GLU A 509 39.90 -2.22 11.25
C GLU A 509 39.38 -0.86 10.76
N THR A 510 39.08 0.07 11.68
CA THR A 510 38.62 1.42 11.34
C THR A 510 39.72 2.27 10.70
N PHE A 511 40.98 2.02 11.05
CA PHE A 511 42.12 2.69 10.43
C PHE A 511 42.40 2.15 9.02
N GLU A 512 42.22 0.85 8.79
CA GLU A 512 42.28 0.28 7.43
C GLU A 512 41.15 0.82 6.55
N ALA A 513 39.96 1.00 7.13
CA ALA A 513 38.82 1.59 6.44
C ALA A 513 39.11 3.02 5.94
N LEU A 514 39.80 3.85 6.74
CA LEU A 514 40.25 5.18 6.31
C LEU A 514 41.20 5.11 5.10
N LEU A 515 42.19 4.22 5.14
CA LEU A 515 43.13 4.04 4.04
C LEU A 515 42.41 3.56 2.77
N LYS A 516 41.40 2.69 2.90
CA LYS A 516 40.56 2.25 1.78
C LYS A 516 39.71 3.39 1.22
N ALA A 517 39.12 4.23 2.07
CA ALA A 517 38.31 5.37 1.65
C ALA A 517 39.11 6.40 0.83
N LEU A 518 40.35 6.68 1.25
CA LEU A 518 41.24 7.65 0.59
C LEU A 518 41.83 7.14 -0.74
N LYS A 519 41.83 5.83 -1.01
CA LYS A 519 42.34 5.30 -2.28
C LYS A 519 41.42 5.66 -3.45
N VAL A 520 42.04 6.15 -4.52
CA VAL A 520 41.42 6.42 -5.82
C VAL A 520 42.41 5.98 -6.89
N ASP A 521 42.04 5.00 -7.70
CA ASP A 521 42.88 4.49 -8.78
C ASP A 521 42.89 5.43 -9.99
N GLY A 522 43.97 5.35 -10.78
CA GLY A 522 44.26 6.19 -11.94
C GLY A 522 43.22 6.13 -13.08
N LEU A 523 42.36 5.10 -13.09
CA LEU A 523 41.46 4.78 -14.20
C LEU A 523 40.00 5.19 -13.94
N SER A 524 39.66 5.60 -12.71
CA SER A 524 38.29 5.84 -12.25
C SER A 524 38.09 7.25 -11.67
N HIS A 525 38.83 8.23 -12.20
CA HIS A 525 38.86 9.61 -11.70
C HIS A 525 37.55 10.41 -11.83
N GLU A 526 36.60 9.96 -12.63
CA GLU A 526 35.28 10.60 -12.78
C GLU A 526 34.12 9.74 -12.23
N ASP A 527 34.38 8.49 -11.82
CA ASP A 527 33.33 7.60 -11.31
C ASP A 527 32.88 8.06 -9.91
N PRO A 528 31.59 8.44 -9.70
CA PRO A 528 31.10 8.88 -8.40
C PRO A 528 31.32 7.86 -7.28
N VAL A 529 31.31 6.56 -7.60
CA VAL A 529 31.54 5.47 -6.63
C VAL A 529 32.98 5.50 -6.09
N ALA A 530 33.94 5.88 -6.94
CA ALA A 530 35.33 6.05 -6.56
C ALA A 530 35.58 7.42 -5.91
N VAL A 531 35.02 8.49 -6.48
CA VAL A 531 35.35 9.87 -6.12
C VAL A 531 34.66 10.33 -4.83
N MET A 532 33.34 10.14 -4.70
CA MET A 532 32.57 10.73 -3.59
C MET A 532 33.07 10.28 -2.20
N PRO A 533 33.28 8.99 -1.91
CA PRO A 533 33.75 8.58 -0.58
C PRO A 533 35.14 9.14 -0.24
N CYS A 534 36.02 9.29 -1.23
CA CYS A 534 37.33 9.91 -1.04
C CYS A 534 37.18 11.40 -0.70
N LEU A 535 36.36 12.14 -1.47
CA LEU A 535 36.06 13.54 -1.20
C LEU A 535 35.46 13.74 0.20
N THR A 536 34.48 12.92 0.58
CA THR A 536 33.86 12.98 1.90
C THR A 536 34.90 12.76 3.01
N ALA A 537 35.80 11.78 2.84
CA ALA A 537 36.86 11.54 3.82
C ALA A 537 37.83 12.72 3.94
N LEU A 538 38.24 13.30 2.81
CA LEU A 538 39.13 14.47 2.80
C LEU A 538 38.48 15.70 3.44
N GLN A 539 37.22 15.97 3.10
CA GLN A 539 36.47 17.13 3.61
C GLN A 539 36.25 17.07 5.12
N ASN A 540 36.09 15.86 5.67
CA ASN A 540 35.79 15.66 7.08
C ASN A 540 37.02 15.30 7.93
N LEU A 541 38.20 15.13 7.35
CA LEU A 541 39.43 14.88 8.12
C LEU A 541 39.78 16.11 8.99
N GLN A 542 39.55 15.96 10.31
CA GLN A 542 39.83 16.99 11.32
C GLN A 542 41.19 16.75 12.00
N PRO A 543 41.86 17.82 12.49
CA PRO A 543 43.14 17.70 13.20
C PRO A 543 43.06 16.77 14.41
N VAL A 544 42.02 16.90 15.25
CA VAL A 544 41.80 16.04 16.42
C VAL A 544 41.71 14.55 16.03
N PHE A 545 41.04 14.25 14.91
CA PHE A 545 40.94 12.89 14.40
C PHE A 545 42.32 12.38 13.96
N PHE A 546 43.07 13.19 13.22
CA PHE A 546 44.40 12.83 12.73
C PHE A 546 45.41 12.64 13.87
N GLU A 547 45.39 13.50 14.89
CA GLU A 547 46.26 13.42 16.07
C GLU A 547 46.04 12.14 16.88
N ASN A 548 44.81 11.62 16.91
CA ASN A 548 44.48 10.38 17.62
C ASN A 548 44.89 9.10 16.88
N LEU A 549 45.32 9.21 15.60
CA LEU A 549 45.83 8.06 14.86
C LEU A 549 47.17 7.56 15.45
N LYS A 550 47.40 6.24 15.36
CA LYS A 550 48.72 5.65 15.64
C LYS A 550 49.76 6.18 14.64
N ASN A 551 51.00 6.36 15.07
CA ASN A 551 52.08 6.91 14.24
C ASN A 551 52.22 6.20 12.87
N ASP A 552 52.22 4.86 12.85
CA ASP A 552 52.30 4.08 11.60
C ASP A 552 51.13 4.37 10.64
N THR A 553 49.94 4.67 11.18
CA THR A 553 48.75 5.02 10.39
C THR A 553 48.84 6.47 9.91
N LYS A 554 49.34 7.40 10.75
CA LYS A 554 49.57 8.80 10.36
C LYS A 554 50.48 8.89 9.16
N ASP A 555 51.60 8.17 9.16
CA ASP A 555 52.56 8.17 8.05
C ASP A 555 51.92 7.66 6.76
N LYS A 556 51.10 6.60 6.84
CA LYS A 556 50.37 6.06 5.67
C LYS A 556 49.32 7.04 5.14
N VAL A 557 48.55 7.65 6.02
CA VAL A 557 47.54 8.66 5.65
C VAL A 557 48.21 9.87 5.01
N PHE A 558 49.28 10.39 5.61
CA PHE A 558 50.04 11.51 5.07
C PHE A 558 50.64 11.18 3.70
N GLY A 559 51.20 9.99 3.53
CA GLY A 559 51.67 9.50 2.23
C GLY A 559 50.57 9.46 1.16
N LEU A 560 49.35 9.00 1.52
CA LEU A 560 48.20 9.02 0.61
C LEU A 560 47.77 10.45 0.27
N LEU A 561 47.75 11.37 1.23
CA LEU A 561 47.42 12.79 0.98
C LEU A 561 48.42 13.43 0.00
N ILE A 562 49.72 13.14 0.11
CA ILE A 562 50.72 13.61 -0.87
C ILE A 562 50.41 13.07 -2.28
N SER A 563 50.03 11.79 -2.37
CA SER A 563 49.64 11.18 -3.65
C SER A 563 48.40 11.84 -4.24
N LEU A 564 47.36 12.08 -3.42
CA LEU A 564 46.10 12.70 -3.83
C LEU A 564 46.25 14.18 -4.19
N PHE A 565 47.24 14.89 -3.61
CA PHE A 565 47.59 16.25 -4.01
C PHE A 565 48.07 16.34 -5.47
N ARG A 566 48.44 15.21 -6.07
CA ARG A 566 48.80 15.07 -7.49
C ARG A 566 47.71 14.36 -8.31
N ALA A 567 46.53 14.09 -7.75
CA ALA A 567 45.44 13.42 -8.45
C ALA A 567 44.98 14.22 -9.68
N GLU A 568 44.55 13.54 -10.75
CA GLU A 568 44.05 14.18 -11.97
C GLU A 568 42.72 14.90 -11.73
N ASN A 569 41.84 14.31 -10.90
CA ASN A 569 40.58 14.93 -10.49
C ASN A 569 40.80 16.21 -9.67
N LEU A 570 40.29 17.33 -10.18
CA LEU A 570 40.46 18.66 -9.59
C LEU A 570 39.80 18.80 -8.20
N GLU A 571 38.63 18.20 -8.00
CA GLU A 571 37.92 18.27 -6.72
C GLU A 571 38.70 17.54 -5.62
N ILE A 572 39.21 16.34 -5.92
CA ILE A 572 40.04 15.56 -4.99
C ILE A 572 41.31 16.34 -4.65
N ARG A 573 41.96 16.94 -5.65
CA ARG A 573 43.17 17.74 -5.45
C ARG A 573 42.91 18.92 -4.51
N ASN A 574 41.83 19.65 -4.73
CA ASN A 574 41.44 20.79 -3.91
C ASN A 574 41.08 20.36 -2.48
N ALA A 575 40.24 19.34 -2.33
CA ALA A 575 39.86 18.81 -1.02
C ALA A 575 41.07 18.27 -0.23
N THR A 576 42.05 17.67 -0.92
CA THR A 576 43.30 17.20 -0.32
C THR A 576 44.16 18.35 0.18
N ARG A 577 44.29 19.42 -0.61
CA ARG A 577 44.99 20.63 -0.18
C ARG A 577 44.37 21.20 1.09
N ASP A 578 43.04 21.30 1.12
CA ASP A 578 42.33 21.85 2.26
C ASP A 578 42.45 20.93 3.49
N ALA A 579 42.43 19.60 3.29
CA ALA A 579 42.69 18.63 4.36
C ALA A 579 44.10 18.77 4.94
N LEU A 580 45.13 18.88 4.08
CA LEU A 580 46.52 19.11 4.51
C LEU A 580 46.68 20.41 5.30
N LEU A 581 45.96 21.46 4.94
CA LEU A 581 45.95 22.73 5.68
C LEU A 581 45.21 22.64 7.03
N ARG A 582 44.25 21.73 7.18
CA ARG A 582 43.52 21.51 8.44
C ARG A 582 44.30 20.68 9.46
N ILE A 583 45.13 19.74 9.01
CA ILE A 583 45.84 18.78 9.88
C ILE A 583 47.29 19.18 10.20
N ASN A 584 47.86 20.13 9.45
CA ASN A 584 49.11 20.81 9.80
C ASN A 584 48.84 21.90 10.83
#